data_AF-A0A9Q1G5I9-F1
#
_entry.id   AF-A0A9Q1G5I9-F1
#
_cell.length_a   1.000
_cell.length_b   1.000
_cell.length_c   1.000
_cell.angle_alpha   90.00
_cell.angle_beta   90.00
_cell.angle_gamma   90.00
#
_symmetry.space_group_name_H-M   'P 1'
#
loop_
_entity.id
_entity.type
_entity.pdbx_description
1 polymer ?
#
loop_
_entity_poly.entity_id
_entity_poly.type
_entity_poly.pdbx_seq_one_letter_code
_entity_poly.pdbx_strand_id
1 'polypeptide(L)'
;QAVLQEGLGRIQSFFQNNTCGLPLSPGLVVRDLNVKACSFFSSNAVPLKIALVNADPLGEEINVMFKVGEDLRQDMLALQLMRIMDRVWLQEGLDLRIVNFRCISTGKDRGMVELVPASDTLRKIQVEYGVTGSFKDKPLAEWLRKYNPTEDEYEKASENFIYSCAGCCVATYVLGIGDRHNDNIMLRSTGHVFHIDFGKFLGHSQMFGSFK
;
A
#
# COMPACT_ATOMS: atom_id res chain seq x y z
N GLN A 1 -8.91 21.84 -1.23
CA GLN A 1 -9.63 21.31 -0.05
C GLN A 1 -11.14 21.51 -0.12
N ALA A 2 -11.65 22.70 -0.48
CA ALA A 2 -13.10 22.95 -0.63
C ALA A 2 -13.78 22.00 -1.63
N VAL A 3 -13.18 21.80 -2.82
CA VAL A 3 -13.71 20.89 -3.86
C VAL A 3 -13.83 19.44 -3.37
N LEU A 4 -12.85 18.96 -2.60
CA LEU A 4 -12.89 17.61 -2.04
C LEU A 4 -14.06 17.47 -1.05
N GLN A 5 -14.23 18.44 -0.16
CA GLN A 5 -15.31 18.43 0.83
C GLN A 5 -16.69 18.49 0.17
N GLU A 6 -16.86 19.32 -0.86
CA GLU A 6 -18.11 19.38 -1.63
C GLU A 6 -18.41 18.02 -2.32
N GLY A 7 -17.40 17.42 -2.95
CA GLY A 7 -17.54 16.12 -3.60
C GLY A 7 -17.91 15.01 -2.62
N LEU A 8 -17.24 14.96 -1.46
CA LEU A 8 -17.54 14.01 -0.39
C LEU A 8 -18.95 14.18 0.17
N GLY A 9 -19.44 15.43 0.30
CA GLY A 9 -20.81 15.71 0.72
C GLY A 9 -21.86 15.09 -0.21
N ARG A 10 -21.64 15.15 -1.52
CA ARG A 10 -22.53 14.50 -2.51
C ARG A 10 -22.54 12.98 -2.37
N ILE A 11 -21.38 12.38 -2.12
CA ILE A 11 -21.28 10.92 -1.92
C ILE A 11 -21.94 10.53 -0.58
N GLN A 12 -21.79 11.34 0.46
CA GLN A 12 -22.46 11.08 1.74
C GLN A 12 -24.00 11.11 1.60
N SER A 13 -24.55 11.98 0.76
CA SER A 13 -25.99 11.95 0.45
C SER A 13 -26.45 10.65 -0.19
N PHE A 14 -25.60 9.99 -1.00
CA PHE A 14 -25.92 8.67 -1.55
C PHE A 14 -26.11 7.63 -0.42
N PHE A 15 -25.26 7.66 0.60
CA PHE A 15 -25.29 6.71 1.72
C PHE A 15 -26.44 6.93 2.71
N GLN A 16 -27.19 8.03 2.62
CA GLN A 16 -28.37 8.25 3.48
C GLN A 16 -29.43 7.15 3.32
N ASN A 17 -29.57 6.61 2.10
CA ASN A 17 -30.58 5.60 1.77
C ASN A 17 -29.99 4.35 1.11
N ASN A 18 -28.67 4.27 0.97
CA ASN A 18 -28.02 3.18 0.23
C ASN A 18 -26.80 2.65 0.98
N THR A 19 -26.50 1.38 0.73
CA THR A 19 -25.18 0.80 0.99
C THR A 19 -24.61 0.31 -0.34
N CYS A 20 -23.30 0.11 -0.43
CA CYS A 20 -22.71 -0.45 -1.64
C CYS A 20 -21.52 -1.37 -1.33
N GLY A 21 -21.36 -2.40 -2.16
CA GLY A 21 -20.16 -3.23 -2.16
C GLY A 21 -18.99 -2.50 -2.84
N LEU A 22 -17.77 -2.72 -2.34
CA LEU A 22 -16.58 -2.15 -2.96
C LEU A 22 -16.04 -3.03 -4.08
N PRO A 23 -15.58 -2.44 -5.21
CA PRO A 23 -14.92 -3.18 -6.28
C PRO A 23 -13.69 -3.97 -5.80
N LEU A 24 -13.00 -3.50 -4.75
CA LEU A 24 -11.83 -4.18 -4.17
C LEU A 24 -12.19 -5.58 -3.65
N SER A 25 -13.39 -5.76 -3.09
CA SER A 25 -13.87 -7.05 -2.62
C SER A 25 -15.39 -7.04 -2.46
N PRO A 26 -16.11 -7.99 -3.06
CA PRO A 26 -17.55 -8.12 -2.91
C PRO A 26 -18.03 -8.27 -1.45
N GLY A 27 -17.18 -8.79 -0.57
CA GLY A 27 -17.49 -8.93 0.86
C GLY A 27 -17.38 -7.64 1.67
N LEU A 28 -16.81 -6.57 1.12
CA LEU A 28 -16.72 -5.27 1.79
C LEU A 28 -17.91 -4.40 1.40
N VAL A 29 -18.84 -4.23 2.34
CA VAL A 29 -20.01 -3.36 2.18
C VAL A 29 -19.78 -2.07 2.96
N VAL A 30 -20.06 -0.94 2.32
CA VAL A 30 -19.91 0.40 2.89
C VAL A 30 -21.28 0.99 3.15
N ARG A 31 -21.42 1.64 4.31
CA ARG A 31 -22.64 2.34 4.71
C ARG A 31 -22.52 3.84 4.82
N ASP A 32 -21.31 4.39 4.90
CA ASP A 32 -21.06 5.85 4.98
C ASP A 32 -19.59 6.18 4.69
N LEU A 33 -19.24 7.47 4.70
CA LEU A 33 -17.89 8.02 4.63
C LEU A 33 -17.48 8.64 5.97
N ASN A 34 -16.24 8.40 6.38
CA ASN A 34 -15.60 9.24 7.39
C ASN A 34 -14.96 10.45 6.71
N VAL A 35 -15.77 11.49 6.45
CA VAL A 35 -15.36 12.71 5.72
C VAL A 35 -14.15 13.40 6.35
N LYS A 36 -14.02 13.33 7.68
CA LYS A 36 -12.89 13.93 8.41
C LYS A 36 -11.57 13.20 8.18
N ALA A 37 -11.63 11.89 7.95
CA ALA A 37 -10.45 11.06 7.69
C ALA A 37 -10.08 10.99 6.20
N CYS A 38 -10.96 11.48 5.31
CA CYS A 38 -10.67 11.61 3.89
C CYS A 38 -9.68 12.75 3.63
N SER A 39 -8.72 12.51 2.74
CA SER A 39 -7.68 13.47 2.39
C SER A 39 -7.15 13.21 0.98
N PHE A 40 -6.03 13.83 0.63
CA PHE A 40 -5.29 13.54 -0.60
C PHE A 40 -3.81 13.41 -0.25
N PHE A 41 -3.08 12.59 -1.00
CA PHE A 41 -1.64 12.45 -0.84
C PHE A 41 -0.93 13.59 -1.57
N SER A 42 0.22 14.02 -1.05
CA SER A 42 1.03 15.11 -1.62
C SER A 42 1.97 14.68 -2.75
N SER A 43 1.76 13.49 -3.32
CA SER A 43 2.55 13.00 -4.47
C SER A 43 2.11 13.66 -5.77
N ASN A 44 2.89 13.51 -6.84
CA ASN A 44 2.65 14.17 -8.14
C ASN A 44 1.26 13.88 -8.73
N ALA A 45 0.73 12.66 -8.55
CA ALA A 45 -0.59 12.28 -9.06
C ALA A 45 -1.75 12.70 -8.15
N VAL A 46 -1.45 13.23 -6.95
CA VAL A 46 -2.41 13.71 -5.94
C VAL A 46 -3.60 12.74 -5.72
N PRO A 47 -3.34 11.44 -5.46
CA PRO A 47 -4.43 10.48 -5.28
C PRO A 47 -5.24 10.79 -4.01
N LEU A 48 -6.50 10.37 -4.00
CA LEU A 48 -7.41 10.62 -2.88
C LEU A 48 -7.33 9.49 -1.86
N LYS A 49 -7.22 9.83 -0.58
CA LYS A 49 -7.50 8.90 0.52
C LYS A 49 -8.99 9.00 0.85
N ILE A 50 -9.73 7.92 0.66
CA ILE A 50 -11.15 7.82 1.02
C ILE A 50 -11.28 6.86 2.20
N ALA A 51 -11.79 7.36 3.31
CA ALA A 51 -12.09 6.60 4.51
C ALA A 51 -13.57 6.25 4.55
N LEU A 52 -13.89 4.97 4.54
CA LEU A 52 -15.23 4.42 4.37
C LEU A 52 -15.65 3.68 5.64
N VAL A 53 -16.89 3.90 6.06
CA VAL A 53 -17.47 3.25 7.23
C VAL A 53 -18.00 1.88 6.81
N ASN A 54 -17.48 0.84 7.46
CA ASN A 54 -17.91 -0.54 7.23
C ASN A 54 -19.37 -0.72 7.63
N ALA A 55 -20.12 -1.44 6.80
CA ALA A 55 -21.50 -1.81 7.10
C ALA A 55 -21.57 -2.93 8.15
N ASP A 56 -20.53 -3.76 8.26
CA ASP A 56 -20.37 -4.70 9.37
C ASP A 56 -20.08 -3.93 10.67
N PRO A 57 -20.92 -4.03 11.72
CA PRO A 57 -20.70 -3.36 13.00
C PRO A 57 -19.40 -3.77 13.72
N LEU A 58 -18.86 -4.95 13.42
CA LEU A 58 -17.59 -5.45 13.96
C LEU A 58 -16.41 -5.18 13.02
N GLY A 59 -16.67 -4.66 11.83
CA GLY A 59 -15.67 -4.39 10.82
C GLY A 59 -14.91 -3.09 11.07
N GLU A 60 -13.60 -3.12 10.80
CA GLU A 60 -12.75 -1.93 10.83
C GLU A 60 -13.09 -0.96 9.69
N GLU A 61 -12.67 0.30 9.86
CA GLU A 61 -12.79 1.33 8.82
C GLU A 61 -12.02 0.93 7.56
N ILE A 62 -12.69 1.04 6.40
CA ILE A 62 -12.12 0.65 5.12
C ILE A 62 -11.43 1.87 4.51
N ASN A 63 -10.10 1.82 4.43
CA ASN A 63 -9.30 2.90 3.87
C ASN A 63 -8.82 2.54 2.46
N VAL A 64 -9.15 3.39 1.49
CA VAL A 64 -8.79 3.17 0.09
C VAL A 64 -8.10 4.41 -0.49
N MET A 65 -7.13 4.16 -1.37
CA MET A 65 -6.54 5.17 -2.24
C MET A 65 -7.26 5.12 -3.59
N PHE A 66 -7.87 6.22 -4.00
CA PHE A 66 -8.44 6.37 -5.34
C PHE A 66 -7.46 7.13 -6.23
N LYS A 67 -7.01 6.47 -7.30
CA LYS A 67 -6.04 7.01 -8.26
C LYS A 67 -6.75 7.37 -9.57
N VAL A 68 -6.40 8.54 -10.13
CA VAL A 68 -6.92 9.05 -11.40
C VAL A 68 -5.74 9.53 -12.24
N GLY A 69 -5.71 9.19 -13.52
CA GLY A 69 -4.60 9.45 -14.44
C GLY A 69 -3.54 8.35 -14.47
N GLU A 70 -3.76 7.22 -13.78
CA GLU A 70 -2.81 6.10 -13.70
C GLU A 70 -3.48 4.79 -14.15
N ASP A 71 -2.77 4.00 -14.97
CA ASP A 71 -3.23 2.68 -15.41
C ASP A 71 -2.86 1.59 -14.39
N LEU A 72 -3.82 1.24 -13.53
CA LEU A 72 -3.62 0.23 -12.48
C LEU A 72 -3.62 -1.22 -12.97
N ARG A 73 -3.79 -1.48 -14.28
CA ARG A 73 -3.80 -2.86 -14.79
C ARG A 73 -2.47 -3.57 -14.58
N GLN A 74 -1.36 -2.83 -14.62
CA GLN A 74 -0.04 -3.38 -14.33
C GLN A 74 0.13 -3.74 -12.85
N ASP A 75 -0.29 -2.86 -11.95
CA ASP A 75 -0.32 -3.13 -10.51
C ASP A 75 -1.19 -4.35 -10.16
N MET A 76 -2.35 -4.48 -10.79
CA MET A 76 -3.22 -5.64 -10.63
C MET A 76 -2.51 -6.94 -11.00
N LEU A 77 -1.83 -6.96 -12.15
CA LEU A 77 -1.09 -8.14 -12.62
C LEU A 77 0.07 -8.48 -11.67
N ALA A 78 0.87 -7.49 -11.29
CA ALA A 78 1.99 -7.67 -10.36
C ALA A 78 1.50 -8.24 -9.02
N LEU A 79 0.45 -7.66 -8.43
CA LEU A 79 -0.13 -8.15 -7.18
C LEU A 79 -0.74 -9.54 -7.30
N GLN A 80 -1.31 -9.89 -8.45
CA GLN A 80 -1.79 -11.25 -8.71
C GLN A 80 -0.63 -12.25 -8.76
N LEU A 81 0.47 -11.91 -9.42
CA LEU A 81 1.66 -12.76 -9.47
C LEU A 81 2.30 -12.91 -8.08
N MET A 82 2.39 -11.83 -7.30
CA MET A 82 2.83 -11.88 -5.89
C MET A 82 2.00 -12.87 -5.06
N ARG A 83 0.67 -12.83 -5.19
CA ARG A 83 -0.24 -13.78 -4.51
C ARG A 83 -0.04 -15.23 -4.94
N ILE A 84 0.31 -15.46 -6.21
CA ILE A 84 0.59 -16.80 -6.71
C ILE A 84 1.92 -17.30 -6.12
N MET A 85 2.96 -16.47 -6.11
CA MET A 85 4.25 -16.79 -5.49
C MET A 85 4.10 -17.12 -4.00
N ASP A 86 3.35 -16.28 -3.28
CA ASP A 86 3.03 -16.49 -1.87
C ASP A 86 2.35 -17.84 -1.62
N ARG A 87 1.35 -18.21 -2.44
CA ARG A 87 0.72 -19.53 -2.36
C ARG A 87 1.67 -20.68 -2.62
N VAL A 88 2.58 -20.54 -3.59
CA VAL A 88 3.58 -21.57 -3.90
C VAL A 88 4.53 -21.74 -2.72
N TRP A 89 5.03 -20.65 -2.13
CA TRP A 89 5.91 -20.74 -0.96
C TRP A 89 5.20 -21.38 0.23
N LEU A 90 3.96 -20.99 0.52
CA LEU A 90 3.17 -21.60 1.60
C LEU A 90 2.93 -23.09 1.39
N GLN A 91 2.73 -23.55 0.15
CA GLN A 91 2.59 -24.97 -0.18
C GLN A 91 3.85 -25.76 0.11
N GLU A 92 5.02 -25.14 -0.05
CA GLU A 92 6.33 -25.71 0.29
C GLU A 92 6.71 -25.49 1.77
N GLY A 93 5.78 -25.01 2.60
CA GLY A 93 6.01 -24.77 4.04
C GLY A 93 6.84 -23.52 4.35
N LEU A 94 6.99 -22.61 3.38
CA LEU A 94 7.74 -21.36 3.52
C LEU A 94 6.79 -20.17 3.64
N ASP A 95 6.55 -19.72 4.86
CA ASP A 95 5.81 -18.47 5.11
C ASP A 95 6.76 -17.26 5.06
N LEU A 96 6.81 -16.61 3.90
CA LEU A 96 7.58 -15.37 3.70
C LEU A 96 6.85 -14.12 4.16
N ARG A 97 5.69 -14.24 4.82
CA ARG A 97 4.96 -13.11 5.43
C ARG A 97 4.65 -12.00 4.42
N ILE A 98 4.27 -12.37 3.20
CA ILE A 98 3.94 -11.44 2.12
C ILE A 98 2.68 -10.64 2.48
N VAL A 99 2.77 -9.31 2.40
CA VAL A 99 1.60 -8.44 2.58
C VAL A 99 0.80 -8.39 1.28
N ASN A 100 -0.29 -9.15 1.23
CA ASN A 100 -1.22 -9.13 0.12
C ASN A 100 -2.28 -8.02 0.31
N PHE A 101 -2.21 -6.97 -0.50
CA PHE A 101 -3.24 -5.93 -0.57
C PHE A 101 -3.94 -5.92 -1.93
N ARG A 102 -5.09 -5.27 -2.02
CA ARG A 102 -5.95 -5.25 -3.22
C ARG A 102 -5.73 -3.99 -4.05
N CYS A 103 -5.75 -4.18 -5.36
CA CYS A 103 -5.75 -3.12 -6.35
C CYS A 103 -6.75 -3.53 -7.44
N ILE A 104 -7.56 -2.58 -7.90
CA ILE A 104 -8.51 -2.80 -9.00
C ILE A 104 -8.63 -1.55 -9.86
N SER A 105 -8.47 -1.72 -11.16
CA SER A 105 -8.84 -0.73 -12.17
C SER A 105 -10.37 -0.70 -12.28
N THR A 106 -10.95 0.49 -12.12
CA THR A 106 -12.40 0.70 -12.25
C THR A 106 -12.78 1.31 -13.59
N GLY A 107 -11.78 1.59 -14.45
CA GLY A 107 -11.94 2.13 -15.79
C GLY A 107 -10.61 2.59 -16.36
N LYS A 108 -10.65 3.24 -17.52
CA LYS A 108 -9.45 3.81 -18.14
C LYS A 108 -8.78 4.83 -17.22
N ASP A 109 -7.50 4.61 -16.96
CA ASP A 109 -6.60 5.45 -16.16
C ASP A 109 -7.18 5.84 -14.79
N ARG A 110 -7.90 4.90 -14.15
CA ARG A 110 -8.46 5.10 -12.81
C ARG A 110 -8.66 3.79 -12.06
N GLY A 111 -8.61 3.86 -10.74
CA GLY A 111 -8.94 2.71 -9.91
C GLY A 111 -8.73 2.93 -8.41
N MET A 112 -8.83 1.84 -7.67
CA MET A 112 -8.76 1.79 -6.22
C MET A 112 -7.60 0.90 -5.78
N VAL A 113 -6.89 1.33 -4.75
CA VAL A 113 -5.88 0.55 -4.05
C VAL A 113 -6.24 0.52 -2.57
N GLU A 114 -6.18 -0.66 -1.96
CA GLU A 114 -6.33 -0.82 -0.51
C GLU A 114 -5.17 -0.18 0.23
N LEU A 115 -5.48 0.60 1.28
CA LEU A 115 -4.45 1.17 2.15
C LEU A 115 -4.13 0.20 3.28
N VAL A 116 -2.89 -0.26 3.31
CA VAL A 116 -2.39 -1.12 4.39
C VAL A 116 -2.24 -0.29 5.67
N PRO A 117 -2.95 -0.63 6.75
CA PRO A 117 -2.92 0.16 7.98
C PRO A 117 -1.57 0.07 8.70
N ALA A 118 -1.29 1.09 9.51
CA ALA A 118 -0.07 1.20 10.33
C ALA A 118 1.22 0.97 9.52
N SER A 119 1.31 1.61 8.35
CA SER A 119 2.47 1.50 7.47
C SER A 119 2.93 2.87 6.99
N ASP A 120 4.23 3.00 6.77
CA ASP A 120 4.87 4.20 6.22
C ASP A 120 5.88 3.83 5.14
N THR A 121 6.11 4.73 4.18
CA THR A 121 7.18 4.54 3.19
C THR A 121 8.54 4.65 3.88
N LEU A 122 9.54 3.91 3.38
CA LEU A 122 10.90 4.00 3.93
C LEU A 122 11.45 5.43 3.84
N ARG A 123 11.09 6.18 2.78
CA ARG A 123 11.42 7.61 2.63
C ARG A 123 10.88 8.42 3.81
N LYS A 124 9.60 8.27 4.13
CA LYS A 124 8.97 9.00 5.24
C LYS A 124 9.68 8.71 6.55
N ILE A 125 9.93 7.43 6.84
CA ILE A 125 10.64 7.00 8.06
C ILE A 125 12.03 7.64 8.11
N GLN A 126 12.81 7.58 7.03
CA GLN A 126 14.17 8.13 6.99
C GLN A 126 14.19 9.65 7.19
N VAL A 127 13.24 10.39 6.60
CA VAL A 127 13.17 11.85 6.70
C VAL A 127 12.86 12.31 8.13
N GLU A 128 12.13 11.52 8.93
CA GLU A 128 11.93 11.81 10.36
C GLU A 128 13.26 11.89 11.13
N TYR A 129 14.33 11.24 10.64
CA TYR A 129 15.68 11.26 11.23
C TYR A 129 16.64 12.26 10.55
N GLY A 130 16.08 13.20 9.77
CA GLY A 130 16.78 14.29 9.10
C GLY A 130 17.08 14.05 7.62
N VAL A 131 17.59 15.07 6.93
CA VAL A 131 17.88 15.05 5.48
C VAL A 131 18.90 13.95 5.11
N THR A 132 19.80 13.60 6.03
CA THR A 132 20.78 12.51 5.88
C THR A 132 20.32 11.16 6.44
N GLY A 133 19.04 11.04 6.85
CA GLY A 133 18.52 9.83 7.47
C GLY A 133 18.64 8.58 6.59
N SER A 134 18.63 8.72 5.26
CA SER A 134 18.88 7.60 4.33
C SER A 134 20.31 7.03 4.39
N PHE A 135 21.25 7.75 5.00
CA PHE A 135 22.65 7.33 5.20
C PHE A 135 22.94 6.87 6.62
N LYS A 136 21.91 6.80 7.48
CA LYS A 136 22.04 6.28 8.85
C LYS A 136 21.55 4.84 8.88
N ASP A 137 22.25 3.98 9.62
CA ASP A 137 21.93 2.54 9.69
C ASP A 137 20.74 2.24 10.62
N LYS A 138 20.37 3.18 11.49
CA LYS A 138 19.41 2.96 12.58
C LYS A 138 17.94 3.41 12.38
N PRO A 139 17.55 4.26 11.42
CA PRO A 139 16.18 4.79 11.35
C PRO A 139 15.08 3.72 11.33
N LEU A 140 15.29 2.63 10.60
CA LEU A 140 14.28 1.56 10.50
C LEU A 140 14.18 0.75 11.80
N ALA A 141 15.32 0.42 12.41
CA ALA A 141 15.37 -0.29 13.68
C ALA A 141 14.75 0.55 14.81
N GLU A 142 15.05 1.85 14.87
CA GLU A 142 14.47 2.77 15.84
C GLU A 142 12.97 3.00 15.61
N TRP A 143 12.54 3.10 14.36
CA TRP A 143 11.11 3.18 14.02
C TRP A 143 10.38 1.91 14.44
N LEU A 144 10.92 0.71 14.16
CA LEU A 144 10.32 -0.54 14.64
C LEU A 144 10.30 -0.62 16.17
N ARG A 145 11.38 -0.21 16.84
CA ARG A 145 11.47 -0.20 18.30
C ARG A 145 10.43 0.71 18.95
N LYS A 146 10.07 1.82 18.30
CA LYS A 146 8.99 2.72 18.76
C LYS A 146 7.62 2.04 18.85
N TYR A 147 7.32 1.12 17.93
CA TYR A 147 6.04 0.40 17.90
C TYR A 147 6.08 -0.96 18.60
N ASN A 148 7.28 -1.46 18.92
CA ASN A 148 7.51 -2.76 19.53
C ASN A 148 8.44 -2.58 20.75
N PRO A 149 7.91 -2.07 21.88
CA PRO A 149 8.72 -1.64 23.02
C PRO A 149 9.34 -2.79 23.81
N THR A 150 8.71 -3.97 23.83
CA THR A 150 9.28 -5.16 24.47
C THR A 150 10.24 -5.89 23.54
N GLU A 151 11.24 -6.61 24.10
CA GLU A 151 12.16 -7.40 23.28
C GLU A 151 11.43 -8.46 22.46
N ASP A 152 10.46 -9.17 23.04
CA ASP A 152 9.68 -10.20 22.36
C ASP A 152 8.89 -9.64 21.16
N GLU A 153 8.29 -8.45 21.29
CA GLU A 153 7.60 -7.78 20.18
C GLU A 153 8.59 -7.34 19.11
N TYR A 154 9.73 -6.78 19.52
CA TYR A 154 10.76 -6.31 18.59
C TYR A 154 11.39 -7.47 17.82
N GLU A 155 11.63 -8.61 18.47
CA GLU A 155 12.14 -9.83 17.85
C GLU A 155 11.15 -10.35 16.80
N LYS A 156 9.86 -10.45 17.15
CA LYS A 156 8.80 -10.82 16.19
C LYS A 156 8.73 -9.86 15.00
N ALA A 157 8.80 -8.55 15.24
CA ALA A 157 8.82 -7.55 14.17
C ALA A 157 10.08 -7.67 13.30
N SER A 158 11.24 -7.95 13.90
CA SER A 158 12.51 -8.15 13.20
C SER A 158 12.47 -9.40 12.33
N GLU A 159 11.90 -10.50 12.82
CA GLU A 159 11.67 -11.67 11.99
C GLU A 159 10.71 -11.33 10.83
N ASN A 160 9.59 -10.63 11.10
CA ASN A 160 8.64 -10.25 10.06
C ASN A 160 9.33 -9.46 8.95
N PHE A 161 10.23 -8.55 9.35
CA PHE A 161 11.07 -7.80 8.43
C PHE A 161 11.94 -8.73 7.58
N ILE A 162 12.65 -9.68 8.19
CA ILE A 162 13.54 -10.60 7.49
C ILE A 162 12.78 -11.44 6.45
N TYR A 163 11.69 -12.09 6.85
CA TYR A 163 10.93 -12.97 5.96
C TYR A 163 10.26 -12.21 4.80
N SER A 164 9.58 -11.10 5.12
CA SER A 164 8.88 -10.30 4.10
C SER A 164 9.83 -9.56 3.18
N CYS A 165 10.98 -9.11 3.67
CA CYS A 165 12.04 -8.54 2.86
C CYS A 165 12.61 -9.60 1.89
N ALA A 166 12.93 -10.80 2.37
CA ALA A 166 13.42 -11.89 1.54
C ALA A 166 12.41 -12.25 0.43
N GLY A 167 11.13 -12.38 0.78
CA GLY A 167 10.06 -12.66 -0.18
C GLY A 167 9.89 -11.55 -1.23
N CYS A 168 9.87 -10.28 -0.81
CA CYS A 168 9.78 -9.14 -1.73
C CYS A 168 11.02 -9.02 -2.64
N CYS A 169 12.23 -9.24 -2.13
CA CYS A 169 13.46 -9.24 -2.91
C CYS A 169 13.45 -10.30 -4.00
N VAL A 170 13.12 -11.55 -3.65
CA VAL A 170 13.04 -12.65 -4.62
C VAL A 170 11.95 -12.37 -5.65
N ALA A 171 10.74 -12.00 -5.22
CA ALA A 171 9.64 -11.75 -6.14
C ALA A 171 9.96 -10.61 -7.11
N THR A 172 10.44 -9.47 -6.60
CA THR A 172 10.73 -8.31 -7.46
C THR A 172 11.88 -8.57 -8.43
N TYR A 173 12.87 -9.37 -8.05
CA TYR A 173 13.91 -9.83 -8.95
C TYR A 173 13.37 -10.74 -10.06
N VAL A 174 12.65 -11.81 -9.70
CA VAL A 174 12.08 -12.79 -10.66
C VAL A 174 11.12 -12.12 -11.63
N LEU A 175 10.30 -11.20 -11.13
CA LEU A 175 9.32 -10.49 -11.93
C LEU A 175 9.90 -9.31 -12.74
N GLY A 176 11.15 -8.92 -12.50
CA GLY A 176 11.77 -7.77 -13.15
C GLY A 176 11.08 -6.45 -12.81
N ILE A 177 10.63 -6.28 -11.56
CA ILE A 177 10.05 -5.02 -11.07
C ILE A 177 11.17 -4.00 -10.90
N GLY A 178 11.16 -2.95 -11.73
CA GLY A 178 12.13 -1.85 -11.66
C GLY A 178 11.72 -0.74 -10.70
N ASP A 179 12.50 0.35 -10.71
CA ASP A 179 12.18 1.61 -10.02
C ASP A 179 11.88 1.45 -8.51
N ARG A 180 12.65 0.60 -7.83
CA ARG A 180 12.53 0.36 -6.39
C ARG A 180 13.37 1.39 -5.63
N HIS A 181 12.75 2.52 -5.31
CA HIS A 181 13.30 3.53 -4.40
C HIS A 181 12.49 3.57 -3.08
N ASN A 182 12.99 4.30 -2.08
CA ASN A 182 12.44 4.29 -0.71
C ASN A 182 11.00 4.83 -0.58
N ASP A 183 10.43 5.45 -1.62
CA ASP A 183 9.00 5.82 -1.64
C ASP A 183 8.10 4.65 -2.08
N ASN A 184 8.65 3.68 -2.82
CA ASN A 184 7.92 2.53 -3.36
C ASN A 184 8.04 1.27 -2.48
N ILE A 185 8.68 1.43 -1.31
CA ILE A 185 8.82 0.38 -0.31
C ILE A 185 8.20 0.91 0.99
N MET A 186 7.33 0.11 1.56
CA MET A 186 6.63 0.42 2.80
C MET A 186 7.00 -0.59 3.89
N LEU A 187 6.93 -0.12 5.13
CA LEU A 187 7.15 -0.92 6.34
C LEU A 187 5.93 -0.77 7.26
N ARG A 188 5.36 -1.90 7.69
CA ARG A 188 4.31 -1.94 8.72
C ARG A 188 4.92 -1.88 10.12
N SER A 189 4.19 -1.33 11.08
CA SER A 189 4.60 -1.30 12.50
C SER A 189 4.89 -2.70 13.07
N THR A 190 4.26 -3.73 12.50
CA THR A 190 4.49 -5.14 12.83
C THR A 190 5.74 -5.74 12.17
N GLY A 191 6.56 -4.96 11.48
CA GLY A 191 7.80 -5.41 10.85
C GLY A 191 7.71 -5.83 9.39
N HIS A 192 6.50 -5.98 8.84
CA HIS A 192 6.34 -6.48 7.46
C HIS A 192 6.74 -5.42 6.42
N VAL A 193 7.69 -5.76 5.57
CA VAL A 193 8.09 -5.01 4.38
C VAL A 193 7.21 -5.40 3.20
N PHE A 194 6.79 -4.43 2.41
CA PHE A 194 6.07 -4.68 1.18
C PHE A 194 6.32 -3.59 0.14
N HIS A 195 6.26 -3.97 -1.13
CA HIS A 195 6.47 -3.06 -2.23
C HIS A 195 5.11 -2.54 -2.74
N ILE A 196 5.09 -1.31 -3.23
CA ILE A 196 3.92 -0.65 -3.83
C ILE A 196 4.30 -0.04 -5.18
N ASP A 197 3.31 0.44 -5.93
CA ASP A 197 3.49 1.14 -7.21
C ASP A 197 4.31 0.30 -8.22
N PHE A 198 3.65 -0.66 -8.86
CA PHE A 198 4.26 -1.60 -9.79
C PHE A 198 4.06 -1.18 -11.26
N GLY A 199 3.69 0.07 -11.54
CA GLY A 199 3.37 0.58 -12.88
C GLY A 199 4.51 0.52 -13.91
N LYS A 200 5.68 -0.02 -13.54
CA LYS A 200 6.83 -0.29 -14.42
C LYS A 200 7.28 -1.75 -14.24
N PHE A 201 6.64 -2.65 -14.98
CA PHE A 201 6.85 -4.10 -14.90
C PHE A 201 7.43 -4.67 -16.22
N LEU A 202 8.21 -5.77 -16.19
CA LEU A 202 8.79 -6.46 -17.36
C LEU A 202 9.73 -5.61 -18.24
N GLY A 203 10.60 -4.78 -17.64
CA GLY A 203 11.67 -4.10 -18.39
C GLY A 203 11.22 -2.95 -19.29
N HIS A 204 9.95 -2.50 -19.20
CA HIS A 204 9.48 -1.23 -19.75
C HIS A 204 9.98 -0.02 -18.91
N SER A 205 11.27 -0.05 -18.57
CA SER A 205 11.98 1.06 -17.97
C SER A 205 11.97 2.22 -18.96
N GLN A 206 11.62 3.44 -18.53
CA GLN A 206 12.00 4.61 -19.31
C GLN A 206 13.51 4.57 -19.49
N MET A 207 13.99 4.48 -20.73
CA MET A 207 15.38 4.81 -21.02
C MET A 207 15.59 6.25 -20.60
N PHE A 208 16.31 6.47 -19.49
CA PHE A 208 16.87 7.78 -19.18
C PHE A 208 17.88 8.10 -20.28
N GLY A 209 17.44 8.85 -21.28
CA GLY A 209 18.28 9.28 -22.39
C GLY A 209 18.61 8.15 -23.35
N SER A 210 18.15 8.27 -24.57
CA SER A 210 18.90 7.78 -25.72
C SER A 210 20.30 8.42 -25.68
N PHE A 211 21.29 7.71 -25.16
CA PHE A 211 22.68 8.05 -25.40
C PHE A 211 22.96 7.72 -26.87
N LYS A 212 23.20 8.76 -27.67
CA LYS A 212 23.85 8.66 -28.98
C LYS A 212 25.33 8.40 -28.80
#